data_AF-E8X6S0-F1
#
_entry.id   AF-E8X6S0-F1
#
_cell.length_a   1.000
_cell.length_b   1.000
_cell.length_c   1.000
_cell.angle_alpha   90.00
_cell.angle_beta   90.00
_cell.angle_gamma   90.00
#
_symmetry.space_group_name_H-M   'P 1'
#
loop_
_entity.id
_entity.type
_entity.pdbx_description
1 polymer ?
#
loop_
_entity_poly.entity_id
_entity_poly.type
_entity_poly.pdbx_seq_one_letter_code
_entity_poly.pdbx_strand_id
1 'polypeptide(L)'
;MPGRFVERKGSSDRVVPAFSPAVDPATAELAGISEPRSYPAGSVLVEQGEHPRQVMLVRSGVVRLSFTNPKGDEILLGLRSEGWWAGGVLAVLNLPSLCTMETQTECLLSCFSPVQFCVELNQRPALQQHFMTSQCRELLTMQQHSILNGSSATERLKSLQDERTKSVWQTVDPTLILRQSEAARLLSITPEHLSRLKKRRRSDP
;
A
#
# COMPACT_ATOMS: atom_id res chain seq x y z
N MET A 1 -10.11 -30.85 -18.53
CA MET A 1 -10.62 -31.06 -17.16
C MET A 1 -10.72 -29.69 -16.48
N PRO A 2 -11.91 -29.09 -16.35
CA PRO A 2 -12.04 -27.81 -15.65
C PRO A 2 -11.89 -28.05 -14.15
N GLY A 3 -10.93 -27.34 -13.55
CA GLY A 3 -10.56 -27.46 -12.15
C GLY A 3 -11.75 -27.15 -11.23
N ARG A 4 -12.00 -28.05 -10.28
CA ARG A 4 -12.92 -27.83 -9.16
C ARG A 4 -12.48 -26.58 -8.40
N PHE A 5 -13.23 -25.50 -8.54
CA PHE A 5 -13.20 -24.40 -7.57
C PHE A 5 -13.67 -24.97 -6.23
N VAL A 6 -12.74 -25.09 -5.28
CA VAL A 6 -13.09 -25.32 -3.89
C VAL A 6 -13.72 -24.03 -3.39
N GLU A 7 -15.05 -24.01 -3.22
CA GLU A 7 -15.74 -22.98 -2.48
C GLU A 7 -15.17 -22.94 -1.06
N ARG A 8 -14.22 -22.03 -0.82
CA ARG A 8 -13.90 -21.61 0.53
C ARG A 8 -15.09 -20.79 0.99
N LYS A 9 -15.88 -21.33 1.93
CA LYS A 9 -16.86 -20.55 2.70
C LYS A 9 -16.13 -19.33 3.28
N GLY A 10 -16.26 -18.18 2.61
CA GLY A 10 -15.77 -16.92 3.13
C GLY A 10 -16.51 -16.64 4.42
N SER A 11 -15.78 -16.44 5.52
CA SER A 11 -16.35 -15.76 6.69
C SER A 11 -16.93 -14.44 6.19
N SER A 12 -18.24 -14.25 6.34
CA SER A 12 -18.99 -13.10 5.81
C SER A 12 -18.63 -11.75 6.48
N ASP A 13 -17.60 -11.74 7.32
CA ASP A 13 -17.17 -10.59 8.12
C ASP A 13 -15.74 -10.11 7.75
N ARG A 14 -15.16 -10.62 6.65
CA ARG A 14 -13.83 -10.17 6.19
C ARG A 14 -13.89 -8.88 5.37
N VAL A 15 -12.95 -7.97 5.61
CA VAL A 15 -12.88 -6.66 4.94
C VAL A 15 -11.64 -6.53 4.06
N VAL A 16 -11.75 -5.82 2.95
CA VAL A 16 -10.60 -5.35 2.18
C VAL A 16 -10.02 -4.13 2.90
N PRO A 17 -8.70 -4.04 3.15
CA PRO A 17 -8.13 -2.87 3.79
C PRO A 17 -8.01 -1.69 2.82
N ALA A 18 -8.40 -0.52 3.30
CA ALA A 18 -8.27 0.76 2.60
C ALA A 18 -7.14 1.62 3.16
N PHE A 19 -6.94 1.60 4.48
CA PHE A 19 -6.01 2.51 5.16
C PHE A 19 -4.74 1.82 5.61
N SER A 20 -4.85 0.57 6.07
CA SER A 20 -3.74 -0.23 6.55
C SER A 20 -3.04 -0.89 5.36
N PRO A 21 -1.73 -0.67 5.15
CA PRO A 21 -1.04 -1.26 4.03
C PRO A 21 -1.04 -2.79 4.16
N ALA A 22 -1.53 -3.46 3.12
CA ALA A 22 -1.55 -4.90 3.04
C ALA A 22 -0.13 -5.46 2.83
N VAL A 23 0.14 -6.61 3.44
CA VAL A 23 1.39 -7.37 3.35
C VAL A 23 1.13 -8.57 2.44
N ASP A 24 1.94 -8.73 1.39
CA ASP A 24 1.97 -9.95 0.60
C ASP A 24 3.19 -10.81 0.94
N PRO A 25 3.03 -11.90 1.70
CA PRO A 25 4.14 -12.79 2.04
C PRO A 25 4.65 -13.61 0.86
N ALA A 26 3.96 -13.60 -0.29
CA ALA A 26 4.33 -14.36 -1.49
C ALA A 26 5.63 -13.85 -2.17
N THR A 27 6.34 -12.90 -1.59
CA THR A 27 7.62 -12.41 -2.12
C THR A 27 8.77 -13.41 -1.96
N ALA A 28 8.65 -14.40 -1.07
CA ALA A 28 9.70 -15.41 -0.85
C ALA A 28 10.00 -16.23 -2.13
N GLU A 29 8.99 -16.51 -2.95
CA GLU A 29 9.14 -17.21 -4.24
C GLU A 29 9.86 -16.37 -5.29
N LEU A 30 10.00 -15.06 -5.04
CA LEU A 30 10.78 -14.12 -5.84
C LEU A 30 12.22 -13.96 -5.32
N ALA A 31 12.70 -14.88 -4.48
CA ALA A 31 14.10 -14.92 -4.06
C ALA A 31 15.03 -15.10 -5.28
N GLY A 32 16.18 -14.42 -5.26
CA GLY A 32 17.20 -14.53 -6.32
C GLY A 32 16.97 -13.73 -7.60
N ILE A 33 15.90 -12.92 -7.69
CA ILE A 33 15.67 -12.04 -8.86
C ILE A 33 16.50 -10.75 -8.75
N SER A 34 16.65 -10.22 -7.53
CA SER A 34 17.56 -9.12 -7.19
C SER A 34 17.81 -9.12 -5.70
N GLU A 35 19.09 -8.97 -5.32
CA GLU A 35 19.48 -8.74 -3.93
C GLU A 35 18.82 -7.47 -3.38
N PRO A 36 18.07 -7.55 -2.27
CA PRO A 36 17.46 -6.39 -1.63
C PRO A 36 18.53 -5.44 -1.08
N ARG A 37 18.26 -4.14 -1.13
CA ARG A 37 19.10 -3.10 -0.52
C ARG A 37 18.29 -2.32 0.52
N SER A 38 18.94 -1.89 1.60
CA SER A 38 18.30 -1.04 2.61
C SER A 38 18.24 0.41 2.14
N TYR A 39 17.08 1.02 2.36
CA TYR A 39 16.81 2.43 2.14
C TYR A 39 16.30 3.03 3.46
N PRO A 40 16.92 4.11 3.97
CA PRO A 40 16.46 4.76 5.19
C PRO A 40 15.07 5.38 5.00
N ALA A 41 14.35 5.65 6.09
CA ALA A 41 13.14 6.45 6.05
C ALA A 41 13.40 7.84 5.46
N GLY A 42 12.45 8.36 4.67
CA GLY A 42 12.57 9.62 3.94
C GLY A 42 13.22 9.52 2.56
N SER A 43 13.53 8.31 2.08
CA SER A 43 14.10 8.10 0.74
C SER A 43 13.01 8.22 -0.32
N VAL A 44 13.16 9.18 -1.24
CA VAL A 44 12.26 9.33 -2.39
C VAL A 44 12.60 8.26 -3.44
N LEU A 45 11.62 7.40 -3.73
CA LEU A 45 11.74 6.30 -4.69
C LEU A 45 11.33 6.74 -6.10
N VAL A 46 10.23 7.47 -6.19
CA VAL A 46 9.70 8.05 -7.44
C VAL A 46 9.10 9.41 -7.11
N GLU A 47 9.45 10.43 -7.88
CA GLU A 47 8.93 11.79 -7.71
C GLU A 47 7.70 12.02 -8.59
N GLN A 48 6.76 12.84 -8.12
CA GLN A 48 5.59 13.24 -8.91
C GLN A 48 6.03 13.97 -10.18
N GLY A 49 5.46 13.58 -11.32
CA GLY A 49 5.77 14.13 -12.64
C GLY A 49 6.97 13.48 -13.33
N GLU A 50 7.74 12.65 -12.62
CA GLU A 50 8.94 12.00 -13.17
C GLU A 50 8.65 10.57 -13.62
N HIS A 51 9.39 10.12 -14.63
CA HIS A 51 9.42 8.70 -14.99
C HIS A 51 10.22 7.90 -13.96
N PRO A 52 9.79 6.67 -13.61
CA PRO A 52 10.52 5.84 -12.67
C PRO A 52 11.89 5.47 -13.26
N ARG A 53 12.98 5.83 -12.56
CA ARG A 53 14.33 5.39 -12.93
C ARG A 53 14.57 3.93 -12.57
N GLN A 54 13.81 3.43 -11.61
CA GLN A 54 13.84 2.06 -11.13
C GLN A 54 12.42 1.58 -10.83
N VAL A 55 12.22 0.27 -10.92
CA VAL A 55 11.08 -0.43 -10.37
C VAL A 55 11.55 -1.16 -9.12
N MET A 56 10.83 -1.00 -8.00
CA MET A 56 11.25 -1.52 -6.71
C MET A 56 10.17 -2.40 -6.10
N LEU A 57 10.52 -3.64 -5.77
CA LEU A 57 9.67 -4.52 -4.96
C LEU A 57 10.00 -4.31 -3.48
N VAL A 58 8.99 -3.93 -2.71
CA VAL A 58 9.10 -3.81 -1.25
C VAL A 58 9.20 -5.21 -0.65
N ARG A 59 10.32 -5.53 0.00
CA ARG A 59 10.56 -6.77 0.74
C ARG A 59 10.24 -6.63 2.22
N SER A 60 10.40 -5.42 2.75
CA SER A 60 9.99 -5.05 4.11
C SER A 60 9.92 -3.53 4.21
N GLY A 61 9.24 -3.04 5.26
CA GLY A 61 9.04 -1.62 5.51
C GLY A 61 7.78 -1.07 4.84
N VAL A 62 7.56 0.23 5.01
CA VAL A 62 6.35 0.93 4.54
C VAL A 62 6.75 2.10 3.64
N VAL A 63 6.05 2.23 2.52
CA VAL A 63 6.17 3.33 1.56
C VAL A 63 4.91 4.20 1.64
N ARG A 64 5.11 5.51 1.68
CA ARG A 64 4.09 6.56 1.64
C ARG A 64 3.89 7.04 0.21
N LEU A 65 2.63 7.20 -0.18
CA LEU A 65 2.25 7.82 -1.45
C LEU A 65 1.60 9.17 -1.17
N SER A 66 2.14 10.24 -1.75
CA SER A 66 1.59 11.59 -1.60
C SER A 66 1.49 12.34 -2.92
N PHE A 67 0.44 13.15 -3.07
CA PHE A 67 0.25 14.03 -4.20
C PHE A 67 0.35 15.48 -3.74
N THR A 68 1.15 16.28 -4.43
CA THR A 68 1.21 17.73 -4.19
C THR A 68 0.40 18.45 -5.26
N ASN A 69 -0.62 19.20 -4.84
CA ASN A 69 -1.46 19.96 -5.75
C ASN A 69 -0.74 21.24 -6.27
N PRO A 70 -1.27 21.93 -7.29
CA PRO A 70 -0.64 23.16 -7.81
C PRO A 70 -0.52 24.33 -6.82
N LYS A 71 -1.24 24.29 -5.69
CA LYS A 71 -1.15 25.28 -4.62
C LYS A 71 -0.05 24.95 -3.60
N GLY A 72 0.59 23.78 -3.74
CA GLY A 72 1.60 23.28 -2.80
C GLY A 72 1.03 22.47 -1.63
N ASP A 73 -0.28 22.19 -1.60
CA ASP A 73 -0.84 21.34 -0.56
C ASP A 73 -0.58 19.87 -0.88
N GLU A 74 0.03 19.17 0.07
CA GLU A 74 0.23 17.74 -0.01
C GLU A 74 -1.05 16.99 0.40
N ILE A 75 -1.37 15.90 -0.29
CA ILE A 75 -2.47 14.98 -0.03
C ILE A 75 -1.86 13.59 0.15
N LEU A 76 -2.08 12.97 1.31
CA LEU A 76 -1.67 11.59 1.57
C LEU A 76 -2.65 10.64 0.85
N LEU A 77 -2.16 9.89 -0.13
CA LEU A 77 -2.95 8.93 -0.89
C LEU A 77 -3.04 7.56 -0.23
N GLY A 78 -2.06 7.24 0.62
CA GLY A 78 -2.06 6.01 1.40
C GLY A 78 -0.65 5.48 1.66
N LEU A 79 -0.62 4.25 2.18
CA LEU A 79 0.60 3.52 2.52
C LEU A 79 0.63 2.19 1.78
N ARG A 80 1.82 1.70 1.45
CA ARG A 80 2.08 0.39 0.86
C ARG A 80 3.18 -0.33 1.62
N SER A 81 3.14 -1.66 1.63
CA SER A 81 4.08 -2.49 2.37
C SER A 81 4.62 -3.62 1.47
N GLU A 82 5.24 -4.60 2.10
CA GLU A 82 5.79 -5.81 1.48
C GLU A 82 4.88 -6.40 0.39
N GLY A 83 5.48 -6.73 -0.76
CA GLY A 83 4.77 -7.25 -1.93
C GLY A 83 4.33 -6.20 -2.95
N TRP A 84 4.43 -4.93 -2.61
CA TRP A 84 4.08 -3.83 -3.50
C TRP A 84 5.23 -3.45 -4.44
N TRP A 85 4.88 -3.03 -5.66
CA TRP A 85 5.81 -2.64 -6.71
C TRP A 85 5.79 -1.13 -6.97
N ALA A 86 6.73 -0.41 -6.35
CA ALA A 86 6.92 1.01 -6.62
C ALA A 86 7.40 1.20 -8.06
N GLY A 87 6.70 2.05 -8.84
CA GLY A 87 7.03 2.33 -10.23
C GLY A 87 6.68 1.24 -11.25
N GLY A 88 6.14 0.09 -10.83
CA GLY A 88 5.89 -1.05 -11.74
C GLY A 88 4.90 -0.73 -12.87
N VAL A 89 3.72 -0.20 -12.53
CA VAL A 89 2.72 0.23 -13.53
C VAL A 89 3.26 1.33 -14.45
N LEU A 90 4.00 2.27 -13.87
CA LEU A 90 4.59 3.40 -14.59
C LEU A 90 5.62 2.93 -15.62
N ALA A 91 6.43 1.93 -15.28
CA ALA A 91 7.39 1.30 -16.19
C ALA A 91 6.68 0.55 -17.33
N VAL A 92 5.61 -0.20 -17.03
CA VAL A 92 4.85 -0.96 -18.03
C VAL A 92 4.13 -0.04 -19.03
N LEU A 93 3.50 1.02 -18.53
CA LEU A 93 2.75 1.98 -19.35
C LEU A 93 3.63 3.07 -19.97
N ASN A 94 4.90 3.16 -19.56
CA ASN A 94 5.81 4.25 -19.88
C ASN A 94 5.21 5.63 -19.58
N LEU A 95 4.69 5.81 -18.36
CA LEU A 95 4.06 7.05 -17.90
C LEU A 95 4.84 7.68 -16.74
N PRO A 96 4.83 9.02 -16.60
CA PRO A 96 5.33 9.69 -15.41
C PRO A 96 4.42 9.39 -14.21
N SER A 97 4.99 9.50 -13.01
CA SER A 97 4.23 9.28 -11.77
C SER A 97 3.22 10.37 -11.51
N LEU A 98 2.02 9.98 -11.08
CA LEU A 98 1.00 10.92 -10.60
C LEU A 98 1.24 11.35 -9.15
N CYS A 99 2.14 10.70 -8.42
CA CYS A 99 2.38 10.96 -7.00
C CYS A 99 3.85 10.71 -6.63
N THR A 100 4.28 11.26 -5.51
CA THR A 100 5.57 10.95 -4.90
C THR A 100 5.45 9.68 -4.07
N MET A 101 6.44 8.80 -4.20
CA MET A 101 6.59 7.57 -3.44
C MET A 101 7.83 7.70 -2.56
N GLU A 102 7.67 7.65 -1.24
CA GLU A 102 8.75 7.88 -0.27
C GLU A 102 8.74 6.80 0.82
N THR A 103 9.90 6.34 1.27
CA THR A 103 9.97 5.37 2.38
C THR A 103 9.52 6.02 3.70
N GLN A 104 8.47 5.48 4.32
CA GLN A 104 7.97 5.96 5.62
C GLN A 104 8.77 5.35 6.79
N THR A 105 9.27 4.13 6.60
CA THR A 105 10.20 3.44 7.52
C THR A 105 11.50 3.11 6.79
N GLU A 106 12.47 2.52 7.47
CA GLU A 106 13.50 1.78 6.74
C GLU A 106 12.84 0.68 5.90
N CYS A 107 13.28 0.53 4.64
CA CYS A 107 12.74 -0.42 3.69
C CYS A 107 13.85 -1.27 3.07
N LEU A 108 13.58 -2.57 2.88
CA LEU A 108 14.39 -3.43 2.03
C LEU A 108 13.75 -3.52 0.65
N LEU A 109 14.47 -3.11 -0.40
CA LEU A 109 13.93 -3.02 -1.76
C LEU A 109 14.76 -3.84 -2.75
N SER A 110 14.12 -4.73 -3.51
CA SER A 110 14.71 -5.33 -4.71
C SER A 110 14.50 -4.38 -5.89
N CYS A 111 15.56 -3.98 -6.58
CA CYS A 111 15.54 -2.89 -7.56
C CYS A 111 15.81 -3.42 -8.98
N PHE A 112 15.06 -2.91 -9.94
CA PHE A 112 15.17 -3.24 -11.36
C PHE A 112 15.24 -1.95 -12.18
N SER A 113 15.97 -1.96 -13.30
CA SER A 113 15.69 -0.94 -14.32
C SER A 113 14.30 -1.20 -14.93
N PRO A 114 13.59 -0.17 -15.45
CA PRO A 114 12.30 -0.36 -16.12
C PRO A 114 12.34 -1.41 -17.23
N VAL A 115 13.41 -1.40 -18.04
CA VAL A 115 13.61 -2.37 -19.12
C VAL A 115 13.80 -3.79 -18.57
N GLN A 116 14.67 -3.95 -17.57
CA GLN A 116 14.89 -5.25 -16.93
C GLN A 116 13.59 -5.79 -16.32
N PHE A 117 12.81 -4.94 -15.65
CA PHE A 117 11.53 -5.34 -15.07
C PHE A 117 10.56 -5.90 -16.13
N CYS A 118 10.41 -5.20 -17.26
CA CYS A 118 9.57 -5.67 -18.35
C CYS A 118 10.07 -6.99 -18.98
N VAL A 119 11.39 -7.18 -19.08
CA VAL A 119 11.98 -8.45 -19.54
C VAL A 119 11.66 -9.58 -18.55
N GLU A 120 11.90 -9.36 -17.26
CA GLU A 120 11.67 -10.34 -16.21
C GLU A 120 10.19 -10.73 -16.09
N LEU A 121 9.27 -9.77 -16.28
CA LEU A 121 7.83 -10.03 -16.35
C LEU A 121 7.44 -11.02 -17.46
N ASN A 122 8.14 -10.99 -18.60
CA ASN A 122 7.86 -11.89 -19.73
C ASN A 122 8.55 -13.25 -19.59
N GLN A 123 9.67 -13.30 -18.89
CA GLN A 123 10.49 -14.51 -18.78
C GLN A 123 10.18 -15.36 -17.55
N ARG A 124 9.64 -14.77 -16.48
CA ARG A 124 9.36 -15.47 -15.22
C ARG A 124 7.87 -15.44 -14.89
N PRO A 125 7.12 -16.51 -15.18
CA PRO A 125 5.70 -16.60 -14.87
C PRO A 125 5.35 -16.30 -13.41
N ALA A 126 6.19 -16.72 -12.46
CA ALA A 126 5.98 -16.44 -11.04
C ALA A 126 6.01 -14.93 -10.72
N LEU A 127 6.96 -14.18 -11.30
CA LEU A 127 7.03 -12.72 -11.13
C LEU A 127 5.83 -12.04 -11.80
N GLN A 128 5.43 -12.49 -12.98
CA GLN A 128 4.24 -11.99 -13.67
C GLN A 128 2.96 -12.20 -12.85
N GLN A 129 2.76 -13.42 -12.34
CA GLN A 129 1.59 -13.76 -11.52
C GLN A 129 1.56 -12.94 -10.22
N HIS A 130 2.72 -12.76 -9.58
CA HIS A 130 2.82 -11.91 -8.40
C HIS A 130 2.51 -10.44 -8.72
N PHE A 131 3.09 -9.88 -9.79
CA PHE A 131 2.80 -8.52 -10.22
C PHE A 131 1.31 -8.32 -10.52
N MET A 132 0.70 -9.20 -11.31
CA MET A 132 -0.74 -9.16 -11.61
C MET A 132 -1.60 -9.24 -10.34
N THR A 133 -1.25 -10.15 -9.42
CA THR A 133 -1.95 -10.28 -8.14
C THR A 133 -1.83 -9.02 -7.30
N SER A 134 -0.63 -8.44 -7.20
CA SER A 134 -0.36 -7.18 -6.50
C SER A 134 -1.19 -6.04 -7.08
N GLN A 135 -1.29 -5.94 -8.42
CA GLN A 135 -2.14 -4.95 -9.08
C GLN A 135 -3.64 -5.16 -8.82
N CYS A 136 -4.12 -6.41 -8.80
CA CYS A 136 -5.51 -6.70 -8.44
C CYS A 136 -5.84 -6.31 -7.00
N ARG A 137 -4.92 -6.55 -6.05
CA ARG A 137 -5.09 -6.11 -4.65
C ARG A 137 -5.14 -4.59 -4.57
N GLU A 138 -4.24 -3.91 -5.27
CA GLU A 138 -4.18 -2.46 -5.35
C GLU A 138 -5.52 -1.87 -5.83
N LEU A 139 -6.09 -2.42 -6.91
CA LEU A 139 -7.40 -2.00 -7.43
C LEU A 139 -8.52 -2.13 -6.38
N LEU A 140 -8.56 -3.25 -5.65
CA LEU A 140 -9.55 -3.46 -4.59
C LEU A 140 -9.36 -2.48 -3.42
N THR A 141 -8.12 -2.25 -2.99
CA THR A 141 -7.80 -1.26 -1.94
C THR A 141 -8.22 0.15 -2.36
N MET A 142 -7.95 0.56 -3.60
CA MET A 142 -8.38 1.86 -4.12
C MET A 142 -9.91 1.99 -4.17
N GLN A 143 -10.62 0.94 -4.59
CA GLN A 143 -12.08 0.92 -4.60
C GLN A 143 -12.65 1.03 -3.18
N GLN A 144 -12.10 0.28 -2.22
CA GLN A 144 -12.53 0.36 -0.82
C GLN A 144 -12.27 1.74 -0.23
N HIS A 145 -11.11 2.34 -0.52
CA HIS A 145 -10.79 3.70 -0.10
C HIS A 145 -11.80 4.72 -0.66
N SER A 146 -12.20 4.57 -1.94
CA SER A 146 -13.23 5.42 -2.55
C SER A 146 -14.59 5.30 -1.86
N ILE A 147 -15.01 4.08 -1.48
CA ILE A 147 -16.26 3.85 -0.75
C ILE A 147 -16.22 4.59 0.60
N LEU A 148 -15.13 4.41 1.35
CA LEU A 148 -14.98 4.98 2.70
C LEU A 148 -14.81 6.51 2.71
N ASN A 149 -14.29 7.10 1.64
CA ASN A 149 -14.25 8.55 1.47
C ASN A 149 -15.65 9.17 1.40
N GLY A 150 -16.65 8.43 0.88
CA GLY A 150 -18.05 8.84 0.90
C GLY A 150 -18.76 8.61 2.23
N SER A 151 -18.13 7.89 3.18
CA SER A 151 -18.70 7.54 4.48
C SER A 151 -18.50 8.65 5.53
N SER A 152 -19.06 8.46 6.72
CA SER A 152 -18.82 9.31 7.88
C SER A 152 -17.42 9.09 8.48
N ALA A 153 -16.93 10.08 9.25
CA ALA A 153 -15.67 9.97 10.01
C ALA A 153 -15.65 8.75 10.96
N THR A 154 -16.80 8.46 11.60
CA THR A 154 -16.96 7.33 12.52
C THR A 154 -16.84 5.99 11.79
N GLU A 155 -17.43 5.88 10.60
CA GLU A 155 -17.34 4.67 9.77
C GLU A 155 -15.91 4.43 9.27
N ARG A 156 -15.21 5.47 8.82
CA ARG A 156 -13.79 5.36 8.44
C ARG A 156 -12.93 4.88 9.60
N LEU A 157 -13.13 5.43 10.79
CA LEU A 157 -12.39 4.99 11.96
C LEU A 157 -12.71 3.54 12.34
N LYS A 158 -13.99 3.14 12.26
CA LYS A 158 -14.40 1.75 12.49
C LYS A 158 -13.74 0.82 11.48
N SER A 159 -13.73 1.19 10.19
CA SER A 159 -13.04 0.42 9.14
C SER A 159 -11.56 0.23 9.47
N LEU A 160 -10.83 1.28 9.86
CA LEU A 160 -9.43 1.16 10.27
C LEU A 160 -9.23 0.19 11.45
N GLN A 161 -10.21 0.11 12.36
CA GLN A 161 -10.15 -0.84 13.47
C GLN A 161 -10.42 -2.28 13.00
N ASP A 162 -11.44 -2.46 12.16
CA ASP A 162 -11.80 -3.76 11.59
C ASP A 162 -10.66 -4.30 10.71
N GLU A 163 -9.91 -3.46 10.00
CA GLU A 163 -8.76 -3.86 9.19
C GLU A 163 -7.64 -4.55 9.99
N ARG A 164 -7.56 -4.33 11.31
CA ARG A 164 -6.54 -4.97 12.16
C ARG A 164 -6.85 -6.43 12.47
N THR A 165 -8.14 -6.78 12.50
CA THR A 165 -8.60 -8.09 13.01
C THR A 165 -9.39 -8.88 11.97
N LYS A 166 -10.03 -8.20 11.02
CA LYS A 166 -10.95 -8.76 10.04
C LYS A 166 -10.44 -8.64 8.59
N SER A 167 -9.28 -8.05 8.37
CA SER A 167 -8.75 -7.89 7.01
C SER A 167 -8.57 -9.25 6.30
N VAL A 168 -8.89 -9.29 5.01
CA VAL A 168 -8.61 -10.45 4.13
C VAL A 168 -7.11 -10.71 3.97
N TRP A 169 -6.28 -9.68 4.17
CA TRP A 169 -4.82 -9.75 4.10
C TRP A 169 -4.20 -9.36 5.45
N GLN A 170 -2.97 -9.81 5.68
CA GLN A 170 -2.18 -9.25 6.77
C GLN A 170 -1.92 -7.76 6.50
N THR A 171 -1.94 -6.93 7.54
CA THR A 171 -1.80 -5.48 7.42
C THR A 171 -0.81 -4.96 8.45
N VAL A 172 -0.18 -3.83 8.16
CA VAL A 172 0.58 -3.06 9.14
C VAL A 172 -0.32 -1.99 9.74
N ASP A 173 -0.31 -1.83 11.06
CA ASP A 173 -1.09 -0.76 11.71
C ASP A 173 -0.49 0.62 11.39
N PRO A 174 -1.17 1.45 10.58
CA PRO A 174 -0.62 2.74 10.15
C PRO A 174 -0.48 3.72 11.32
N THR A 175 -1.21 3.52 12.43
CA THR A 175 -1.17 4.42 13.59
C THR A 175 0.08 4.26 14.45
N LEU A 176 0.86 3.20 14.24
CA LEU A 176 2.16 2.99 14.90
C LEU A 176 3.30 3.68 14.17
N ILE A 177 3.09 4.03 12.90
CA ILE A 177 4.13 4.51 11.98
C ILE A 177 3.92 5.98 11.63
N LEU A 178 2.66 6.38 11.46
CA LEU A 178 2.29 7.76 11.16
C LEU A 178 2.21 8.63 12.41
N ARG A 179 2.56 9.91 12.26
CA ARG A 179 2.23 10.93 13.27
C ARG A 179 0.70 11.07 13.38
N GLN A 180 0.22 11.59 14.50
CA GLN A 180 -1.23 11.74 14.73
C GLN A 180 -1.92 12.58 13.65
N SER A 181 -1.30 13.67 13.21
CA SER A 181 -1.81 14.52 12.13
C SER A 181 -1.87 13.79 10.79
N GLU A 182 -0.91 12.92 10.50
CA GLU A 182 -0.86 12.12 9.28
C GLU A 182 -1.88 10.99 9.29
N ALA A 183 -2.05 10.32 10.43
CA ALA A 183 -3.12 9.35 10.62
C ALA A 183 -4.52 9.99 10.47
N ALA A 184 -4.67 11.26 10.88
CA ALA A 184 -5.90 12.01 10.66
C ALA A 184 -6.11 12.34 9.17
N ARG A 185 -5.06 12.77 8.47
CA ARG A 185 -5.07 12.98 7.00
C ARG A 185 -5.41 11.70 6.24
N LEU A 186 -4.82 10.56 6.61
CA LEU A 186 -5.10 9.25 6.01
C LEU A 186 -6.59 8.89 6.11
N LEU A 187 -7.23 9.24 7.23
CA LEU A 187 -8.64 9.00 7.46
C LEU A 187 -9.55 10.12 6.95
N SER A 188 -9.03 11.17 6.31
CA SER A 188 -9.81 12.37 5.97
C SER A 188 -10.67 12.88 7.14
N ILE A 189 -10.06 12.99 8.33
CA ILE A 189 -10.66 13.54 9.55
C ILE A 189 -9.75 14.60 10.17
N THR A 190 -10.29 15.47 11.02
CA THR A 190 -9.45 16.45 11.73
C THR A 190 -8.62 15.78 12.84
N PRO A 191 -7.40 16.29 13.13
CA PRO A 191 -6.57 15.77 14.22
C PRO A 191 -7.26 15.80 15.59
N GLU A 192 -8.11 16.80 15.85
CA GLU A 192 -8.86 16.98 17.08
C GLU A 192 -9.92 15.88 17.24
N HIS A 193 -10.57 15.48 16.15
CA HIS A 193 -11.56 14.41 16.16
C HIS A 193 -10.90 13.05 16.47
N LEU A 194 -9.74 12.78 15.86
CA LEU A 194 -8.93 11.58 16.16
C LEU A 194 -8.45 11.56 17.62
N SER A 195 -8.04 12.71 18.17
CA SER A 195 -7.60 12.85 19.57
C SER A 195 -8.74 12.58 20.58
N ARG A 196 -9.93 13.13 20.32
CA ARG A 196 -11.13 12.91 21.16
C ARG A 196 -11.55 11.44 21.20
N LEU A 197 -11.45 10.74 20.07
CA LEU A 197 -11.79 9.31 19.98
C LEU A 197 -10.79 8.40 20.70
N LYS A 198 -9.47 8.68 20.61
CA LYS A 198 -8.45 7.95 21.39
C LYS A 198 -8.64 8.15 22.91
N LYS A 199 -9.05 9.34 23.35
CA LYS A 199 -9.35 9.62 24.77
C LYS A 199 -10.58 8.88 25.30
N ARG A 200 -11.67 8.80 24.52
CA ARG A 200 -12.86 8.02 24.89
C ARG A 200 -12.52 6.56 25.17
N ARG A 201 -11.60 5.98 24.38
CA ARG A 201 -11.08 4.61 24.52
C ARG A 201 -10.25 4.33 25.78
N ARG A 202 -9.66 5.35 26.41
CA ARG A 202 -8.93 5.18 27.69
C ARG A 202 -9.88 5.18 28.89
N SER A 203 -11.17 5.44 28.65
CA SER A 203 -12.20 5.67 29.66
C SER A 203 -13.28 4.60 29.67
N ASP A 204 -13.26 3.66 28.71
CA ASP A 204 -14.09 2.45 28.72
C ASP A 204 -13.23 1.28 29.24
N PRO A 205 -13.60 0.62 30.35
CA PRO A 205 -12.87 -0.50 30.94
C PRO A 205 -12.91 -1.78 30.10
#